data_AF-Q8NHQ9-F1
#
_entry.id   AF-Q8NHQ9-F1
#
_cell.length_a   1.000
_cell.length_b   1.000
_cell.length_c   1.000
_cell.angle_alpha   90.00
_cell.angle_beta   90.00
_cell.angle_gamma   90.00
#
_symmetry.space_group_name_H-M   'P 1'
#
loop_
_entity.id
_entity.type
_entity.pdbx_description
1 polymer ?
#
loop_
_entity_poly.entity_id
_entity_poly.type
_entity_poly.pdbx_seq_one_letter_code
_entity_poly.pdbx_strand_id
1 'polypeptide(L)'
;MEHVTEGSWESLPVPLHPQVLGALRELGFPYMTPVQSATIPLFMRNKDVAAEAVTGSGKTLAFVIPILEILLRREEKLKKSQVGAIIITPTRELAIQIDEVLSHFTKHFPEFSQILWIGGRNPGEDVERFKQQGGNIIVATPGRLEDMFRRKAEGLDLASCVRSLDVLVLDEADRLLDMGFEASINTILEFLPKQRRTGLFSATQTQEVENLVRAGLRNPVRVSVKEKGVAASSAQKTPSRLENYYMVCKADEKFNQLVHFLRNHKQEKHLVFFSTCACVEYYGKALEVLVKGVKIMCIHGKMKYKRNKIFMEFRKLQSGILVCTDVMARGIDIPEVNWVLQYDPPSNASAFVHRCGRTARIGHGGSALVFLLPMEESYINFLAINQKCPLQEMKPQRNTADLLPKLKSMALADRAVFEKGMKAFVSYVQAYAKHECNLIFRLKDLDFASLARGFALLRMPKMPELRGKQFPDFVPVDVNTDTIPFKDKIREKQRQKLLEQQRREKTENEGRRKFIKNKAWSKQKAKKEKKKKMNEKRKREEGSDIEDEDMEELLNDTRLLKKLKKGKITEEEFEKGLLTTGKRTIKTVDLGISDLEDDC
;
A
#
# COMPACT_ATOMS: atom_id res chain seq x y z
N MET A 1 3.57 15.70 -28.32
CA MET A 1 2.35 14.88 -28.12
C MET A 1 2.20 13.77 -29.17
N GLU A 2 3.26 13.34 -29.87
CA GLU A 2 3.12 12.45 -31.05
C GLU A 2 3.26 10.94 -30.78
N HIS A 3 3.20 10.48 -29.53
CA HIS A 3 3.51 9.08 -29.22
C HIS A 3 2.36 8.35 -28.53
N VAL A 4 1.99 7.21 -29.13
CA VAL A 4 1.14 6.13 -28.60
C VAL A 4 -0.37 6.44 -28.61
N THR A 5 -0.87 7.02 -29.70
CA THR A 5 -2.31 7.11 -30.00
C THR A 5 -2.64 6.21 -31.18
N GLU A 6 -3.70 5.39 -31.06
CA GLU A 6 -4.16 4.48 -32.14
C GLU A 6 -5.47 4.96 -32.79
N GLY A 7 -5.72 6.26 -32.75
CA GLY A 7 -6.89 6.88 -33.36
C GLY A 7 -7.72 7.71 -32.38
N SER A 8 -8.68 8.45 -32.93
CA SER A 8 -9.68 9.16 -32.14
C SER A 8 -10.76 8.21 -31.63
N TRP A 9 -11.48 8.59 -30.58
CA TRP A 9 -12.59 7.79 -30.04
C TRP A 9 -13.71 7.56 -31.08
N GLU A 10 -13.89 8.51 -31.99
CA GLU A 10 -14.85 8.45 -33.09
C GLU A 10 -14.47 7.43 -34.18
N SER A 11 -13.21 6.95 -34.20
CA SER A 11 -12.76 5.92 -35.14
C SER A 11 -13.15 4.50 -34.72
N LEU A 12 -13.77 4.32 -33.55
CA LEU A 12 -14.24 3.01 -33.10
C LEU A 12 -15.30 2.44 -34.05
N PRO A 13 -15.27 1.12 -34.37
CA PRO A 13 -16.23 0.51 -35.29
C PRO A 13 -17.70 0.60 -34.83
N VAL A 14 -17.91 0.73 -33.52
CA VAL A 14 -19.23 0.98 -32.93
C VAL A 14 -19.17 2.36 -32.28
N PRO A 15 -19.96 3.34 -32.75
CA PRO A 15 -19.95 4.68 -32.19
C PRO A 15 -20.31 4.66 -30.70
N LEU A 16 -19.54 5.38 -29.90
CA LEU A 16 -19.80 5.58 -28.47
C LEU A 16 -21.00 6.50 -28.27
N HIS A 17 -21.67 6.36 -27.13
CA HIS A 17 -22.76 7.23 -26.74
C HIS A 17 -22.27 8.70 -26.63
N PRO A 18 -23.01 9.70 -27.12
CA PRO A 18 -22.55 11.10 -27.13
C PRO A 18 -22.10 11.64 -25.76
N GLN A 19 -22.78 11.23 -24.68
CA GLN A 19 -22.39 11.63 -23.32
C GLN A 19 -21.10 10.94 -22.84
N VAL A 20 -20.79 9.73 -23.31
CA VAL A 20 -19.49 9.08 -23.04
C VAL A 20 -18.36 9.85 -23.73
N LEU A 21 -18.54 10.25 -24.99
CA LEU A 21 -17.59 11.11 -25.71
C LEU A 21 -17.43 12.48 -25.02
N GLY A 22 -18.53 13.05 -24.51
CA GLY A 22 -18.51 14.28 -23.70
C GLY A 22 -17.64 14.13 -22.45
N ALA A 23 -17.84 13.07 -21.68
CA ALA A 23 -17.05 12.79 -20.48
C ALA A 23 -15.56 12.53 -20.78
N LEU A 24 -15.23 11.86 -21.90
CA LEU A 24 -13.85 11.69 -22.35
C LEU A 24 -13.16 13.03 -22.68
N ARG A 25 -13.90 13.97 -23.29
CA ARG A 25 -13.42 15.33 -23.54
C ARG A 25 -13.24 16.12 -22.25
N GLU A 26 -14.16 16.01 -21.29
CA GLU A 26 -14.03 16.63 -19.95
C GLU A 26 -12.79 16.12 -19.20
N LEU A 27 -12.47 14.83 -19.33
CA LEU A 27 -11.28 14.22 -18.74
C LEU A 27 -9.98 14.58 -19.48
N GLY A 28 -10.06 15.25 -20.64
CA GLY A 28 -8.88 15.65 -21.41
C GLY A 28 -8.19 14.50 -22.15
N PHE A 29 -8.91 13.43 -22.50
CA PHE A 29 -8.38 12.30 -23.26
C PHE A 29 -8.89 12.33 -24.71
N PRO A 30 -8.27 13.08 -25.64
CA PRO A 30 -8.76 13.21 -27.02
C PRO A 30 -8.54 11.96 -27.88
N TYR A 31 -7.60 11.09 -27.51
CA TYR A 31 -7.21 9.93 -28.30
C TYR A 31 -7.12 8.66 -27.45
N MET A 32 -7.32 7.51 -28.09
CA MET A 32 -7.17 6.21 -27.46
C MET A 32 -5.71 5.78 -27.36
N THR A 33 -5.37 5.10 -26.28
CA THR A 33 -4.13 4.32 -26.17
C THR A 33 -4.27 2.96 -26.90
N PRO A 34 -3.18 2.29 -27.28
CA PRO A 34 -3.21 1.01 -27.99
C PRO A 34 -3.98 -0.11 -27.26
N VAL A 35 -3.94 -0.12 -25.92
CA VAL A 35 -4.77 -1.09 -25.17
C VAL A 35 -6.25 -0.75 -25.29
N GLN A 36 -6.63 0.53 -25.32
CA GLN A 36 -8.01 0.95 -25.48
C GLN A 36 -8.52 0.63 -26.89
N SER A 37 -7.80 1.00 -27.94
CA SER A 37 -8.16 0.70 -29.33
C SER A 37 -8.24 -0.80 -29.61
N ALA A 38 -7.37 -1.61 -29.00
CA ALA A 38 -7.35 -3.06 -29.20
C ALA A 38 -8.47 -3.79 -28.43
N THR A 39 -8.80 -3.37 -27.20
CA THR A 39 -9.74 -4.13 -26.35
C THR A 39 -11.18 -3.64 -26.44
N ILE A 40 -11.43 -2.33 -26.59
CA ILE A 40 -12.77 -1.75 -26.58
C ILE A 40 -13.67 -2.36 -27.68
N PRO A 41 -13.24 -2.45 -28.96
CA PRO A 41 -14.07 -3.05 -29.99
C PRO A 41 -14.40 -4.53 -29.74
N LEU A 42 -13.48 -5.28 -29.13
CA LEU A 42 -13.68 -6.70 -28.82
C LEU A 42 -14.74 -6.87 -27.74
N PHE A 43 -14.64 -6.07 -26.68
CA PHE A 43 -15.60 -6.04 -25.59
C PHE A 43 -17.01 -5.67 -26.07
N MET A 44 -17.12 -4.61 -26.88
CA MET A 44 -18.40 -4.17 -27.45
C MET A 44 -19.01 -5.19 -28.43
N ARG A 45 -18.18 -6.06 -29.03
CA ARG A 45 -18.61 -7.20 -29.88
C ARG A 45 -18.86 -8.48 -29.09
N ASN A 46 -19.13 -8.37 -27.79
CA ASN A 46 -19.47 -9.49 -26.91
C ASN A 46 -18.37 -10.57 -26.78
N LYS A 47 -17.09 -10.18 -26.86
CA LYS A 47 -15.98 -11.10 -26.61
C LYS A 47 -15.36 -10.88 -25.24
N ASP A 48 -15.00 -11.99 -24.60
CA ASP A 48 -14.10 -11.99 -23.46
C ASP A 48 -12.70 -11.58 -23.93
N VAL A 49 -11.98 -10.84 -23.09
CA VAL A 49 -10.63 -10.36 -23.40
C VAL A 49 -9.71 -10.60 -22.22
N ALA A 50 -8.53 -11.15 -22.52
CA ALA A 50 -7.40 -11.17 -21.62
C ALA A 50 -6.35 -10.18 -22.17
N ALA A 51 -6.25 -9.02 -21.54
CA ALA A 51 -5.40 -7.92 -21.97
C ALA A 51 -4.15 -7.82 -21.09
N GLU A 52 -2.99 -7.97 -21.73
CA GLU A 52 -1.68 -7.71 -21.15
C GLU A 52 -1.19 -6.34 -21.63
N ALA A 53 -1.06 -5.40 -20.70
CA ALA A 53 -0.48 -4.09 -20.99
C ALA A 53 0.20 -3.53 -19.74
N VAL A 54 1.32 -2.83 -19.94
CA VAL A 54 2.12 -2.23 -18.86
C VAL A 54 1.30 -1.28 -17.98
N THR A 55 1.76 -1.01 -16.76
CA THR A 55 1.12 -0.03 -15.88
C THR A 55 1.16 1.37 -16.52
N GLY A 56 0.09 2.15 -16.39
CA GLY A 56 0.01 3.48 -17.02
C GLY A 56 -0.40 3.48 -18.50
N SER A 57 -0.64 2.32 -19.12
CA SER A 57 -1.11 2.20 -20.52
C SER A 57 -2.55 2.63 -20.77
N GLY A 58 -3.31 3.03 -19.74
CA GLY A 58 -4.71 3.45 -19.87
C GLY A 58 -5.76 2.33 -19.78
N LYS A 59 -5.43 1.20 -19.13
CA LYS A 59 -6.32 0.03 -18.96
C LYS A 59 -7.68 0.36 -18.35
N THR A 60 -7.76 1.30 -17.41
CA THR A 60 -9.01 1.64 -16.71
C THR A 60 -10.12 2.04 -17.69
N LEU A 61 -9.83 2.98 -18.61
CA LEU A 61 -10.81 3.36 -19.62
C LEU A 61 -11.10 2.24 -20.63
N ALA A 62 -10.14 1.33 -20.84
CA ALA A 62 -10.27 0.20 -21.74
C ALA A 62 -11.36 -0.79 -21.30
N PHE A 63 -11.75 -0.80 -20.02
CA PHE A 63 -12.91 -1.56 -19.52
C PHE A 63 -14.08 -0.70 -19.04
N VAL A 64 -13.85 0.51 -18.51
CA VAL A 64 -14.94 1.41 -18.07
C VAL A 64 -15.84 1.80 -19.25
N ILE A 65 -15.23 2.17 -20.39
CA ILE A 65 -15.99 2.59 -21.57
C ILE A 65 -16.90 1.46 -22.08
N PRO A 66 -16.39 0.24 -22.34
CA PRO A 66 -17.26 -0.87 -22.72
C PRO A 66 -18.34 -1.23 -21.70
N ILE A 67 -18.07 -1.14 -20.39
CA ILE A 67 -19.11 -1.42 -19.37
C ILE A 67 -20.31 -0.49 -19.59
N LEU A 68 -20.06 0.82 -19.67
CA LEU A 68 -21.12 1.81 -19.85
C LEU A 68 -21.88 1.55 -21.16
N GLU A 69 -21.14 1.34 -22.23
CA GLU A 69 -21.65 1.12 -23.58
C GLU A 69 -22.50 -0.15 -23.70
N ILE A 70 -22.12 -1.24 -23.03
CA ILE A 70 -22.89 -2.49 -22.98
C ILE A 70 -24.19 -2.28 -22.18
N LEU A 71 -24.10 -1.63 -21.01
CA LEU A 71 -25.27 -1.40 -20.17
C LEU A 71 -26.28 -0.42 -20.79
N LEU A 72 -25.80 0.60 -21.51
CA LEU A 72 -26.65 1.58 -22.22
C LEU A 72 -27.40 0.96 -23.41
N ARG A 73 -26.83 -0.08 -24.03
CA ARG A 73 -27.43 -0.77 -25.19
C ARG A 73 -28.36 -1.93 -24.82
N ARG A 74 -28.61 -2.15 -23.53
CA ARG A 74 -29.59 -3.17 -23.11
C ARG A 74 -30.99 -2.81 -23.60
N GLU A 75 -31.70 -3.80 -24.13
CA GLU A 75 -33.12 -3.65 -24.50
C GLU A 75 -33.97 -3.35 -23.25
N GLU A 76 -33.77 -4.11 -22.16
CA GLU A 76 -34.38 -3.85 -20.86
C GLU A 76 -33.39 -3.11 -19.95
N LYS A 77 -33.79 -1.90 -19.52
CA LYS A 77 -33.05 -1.10 -18.55
C LYS A 77 -32.93 -1.82 -17.21
N LEU A 78 -31.76 -1.72 -16.58
CA LEU A 78 -31.54 -2.33 -15.27
C LEU A 78 -32.41 -1.66 -14.20
N LYS A 79 -33.04 -2.48 -13.38
CA LYS A 79 -33.67 -2.03 -12.13
C LYS A 79 -32.58 -1.65 -11.14
N LYS A 80 -32.91 -0.77 -10.19
CA LYS A 80 -32.00 -0.31 -9.13
C LYS A 80 -31.28 -1.45 -8.37
N SER A 81 -31.98 -2.56 -8.11
CA SER A 81 -31.43 -3.71 -7.38
C SER A 81 -30.64 -4.68 -8.27
N GLN A 82 -30.65 -4.51 -9.60
CA GLN A 82 -29.99 -5.40 -10.55
C GLN A 82 -28.56 -4.94 -10.79
N VAL A 83 -27.61 -5.87 -10.73
CA VAL A 83 -26.19 -5.61 -11.00
C VAL A 83 -25.92 -5.94 -12.46
N GLY A 84 -25.44 -4.97 -13.23
CA GLY A 84 -25.05 -5.13 -14.63
C GLY A 84 -23.55 -5.35 -14.83
N ALA A 85 -22.72 -4.74 -13.98
CA ALA A 85 -21.26 -4.89 -14.06
C ALA A 85 -20.59 -4.97 -12.69
N ILE A 86 -19.51 -5.76 -12.61
CA ILE A 86 -18.64 -5.87 -11.43
C ILE A 86 -17.19 -5.69 -11.87
N ILE A 87 -16.47 -4.80 -11.22
CA ILE A 87 -15.03 -4.60 -11.35
C ILE A 87 -14.36 -5.04 -10.04
N ILE A 88 -13.55 -6.08 -10.11
CA ILE A 88 -12.76 -6.60 -8.99
C ILE A 88 -11.32 -6.12 -9.13
N THR A 89 -10.79 -5.52 -8.09
CA THR A 89 -9.43 -4.96 -8.06
C THR A 89 -8.74 -5.26 -6.73
N PRO A 90 -7.41 -5.46 -6.69
CA PRO A 90 -6.73 -5.98 -5.51
C PRO A 90 -6.65 -5.01 -4.32
N THR A 91 -6.67 -3.70 -4.53
CA THR A 91 -6.42 -2.71 -3.47
C THR A 91 -7.58 -1.72 -3.31
N ARG A 92 -7.73 -1.21 -2.08
CA ARG A 92 -8.78 -0.22 -1.76
C ARG A 92 -8.58 1.07 -2.56
N GLU A 93 -7.33 1.47 -2.72
CA GLU A 93 -6.91 2.70 -3.39
C GLU A 93 -7.20 2.62 -4.90
N LEU A 94 -6.90 1.48 -5.54
CA LEU A 94 -7.24 1.27 -6.95
C LEU A 94 -8.76 1.22 -7.14
N ALA A 95 -9.50 0.58 -6.23
CA ALA A 95 -10.97 0.59 -6.26
C ALA A 95 -11.54 2.01 -6.18
N ILE A 96 -11.02 2.84 -5.27
CA ILE A 96 -11.44 4.24 -5.14
C ILE A 96 -11.14 5.01 -6.43
N GLN A 97 -9.97 4.82 -7.02
CA GLN A 97 -9.62 5.49 -8.27
C GLN A 97 -10.52 5.07 -9.44
N ILE A 98 -10.83 3.77 -9.55
CA ILE A 98 -11.74 3.27 -10.59
C ILE A 98 -13.15 3.84 -10.37
N ASP A 99 -13.63 3.87 -9.13
CA ASP A 99 -14.92 4.46 -8.75
C ASP A 99 -14.98 5.97 -9.09
N GLU A 100 -13.91 6.72 -8.82
CA GLU A 100 -13.77 8.12 -9.23
C GLU A 100 -13.83 8.27 -10.74
N VAL A 101 -13.03 7.50 -11.50
CA VAL A 101 -13.05 7.54 -12.97
C VAL A 101 -14.45 7.20 -13.49
N LEU A 102 -15.08 6.17 -12.96
CA LEU A 102 -16.44 5.77 -13.34
C LEU A 102 -17.46 6.88 -13.03
N SER A 103 -17.30 7.59 -11.91
CA SER A 103 -18.20 8.68 -11.50
C SER A 103 -18.20 9.86 -12.47
N HIS A 104 -17.07 10.11 -13.16
CA HIS A 104 -17.01 11.11 -14.23
C HIS A 104 -17.91 10.78 -15.43
N PHE A 105 -18.26 9.50 -15.61
CA PHE A 105 -19.19 9.07 -16.63
C PHE A 105 -20.61 8.94 -16.07
N THR A 106 -20.80 8.22 -14.96
CA THR A 106 -22.15 7.91 -14.42
C THR A 106 -22.92 9.14 -13.97
N LYS A 107 -22.24 10.25 -13.62
CA LYS A 107 -22.92 11.55 -13.37
C LYS A 107 -23.75 12.04 -14.57
N HIS A 108 -23.44 11.59 -15.78
CA HIS A 108 -24.18 11.91 -17.01
C HIS A 108 -25.30 10.91 -17.31
N PHE A 109 -25.42 9.82 -16.54
CA PHE A 109 -26.38 8.73 -16.72
C PHE A 109 -27.15 8.46 -15.43
N PRO A 110 -28.19 9.25 -15.12
CA PRO A 110 -28.99 9.11 -13.89
C PRO A 110 -29.64 7.73 -13.70
N GLU A 111 -29.78 6.95 -14.76
CA GLU A 111 -30.26 5.57 -14.71
C GLU A 111 -29.27 4.58 -14.09
N PHE A 112 -27.97 4.92 -14.00
CA PHE A 112 -26.95 4.06 -13.42
C PHE A 112 -26.63 4.46 -11.99
N SER A 113 -26.75 3.48 -11.10
CA SER A 113 -26.18 3.53 -9.76
C SER A 113 -24.84 2.81 -9.73
N GLN A 114 -23.82 3.44 -9.15
CA GLN A 114 -22.54 2.78 -8.85
C GLN A 114 -22.32 2.64 -7.35
N ILE A 115 -21.61 1.60 -6.92
CA ILE A 115 -21.26 1.41 -5.52
C ILE A 115 -19.84 0.88 -5.35
N LEU A 116 -19.14 1.42 -4.34
CA LEU A 116 -17.77 1.06 -3.98
C LEU A 116 -17.74 0.20 -2.71
N TRP A 117 -17.24 -1.03 -2.85
CA TRP A 117 -17.19 -2.02 -1.78
C TRP A 117 -15.75 -2.40 -1.43
N ILE A 118 -15.22 -1.73 -0.41
CA ILE A 118 -13.84 -1.89 0.05
C ILE A 118 -13.77 -2.17 1.55
N GLY A 119 -12.70 -2.84 1.99
CA GLY A 119 -12.44 -3.05 3.41
C GLY A 119 -12.32 -1.77 4.24
N GLY A 120 -12.33 -1.90 5.57
CA GLY A 120 -12.09 -0.79 6.51
C GLY A 120 -13.31 0.09 6.83
N ARG A 121 -14.48 -0.19 6.27
CA ARG A 121 -15.79 0.41 6.63
C ARG A 121 -16.72 -0.63 7.24
N ASN A 122 -17.75 -0.22 7.97
CA ASN A 122 -18.78 -1.14 8.44
C ASN A 122 -19.54 -1.72 7.23
N PRO A 123 -19.52 -3.05 7.00
CA PRO A 123 -20.21 -3.62 5.84
C PRO A 123 -21.74 -3.43 5.88
N GLY A 124 -22.34 -3.24 7.07
CA GLY A 124 -23.76 -2.93 7.18
C GLY A 124 -24.13 -1.60 6.51
N GLU A 125 -23.22 -0.62 6.49
CA GLU A 125 -23.41 0.64 5.75
C GLU A 125 -23.42 0.41 4.22
N ASP A 126 -22.62 -0.53 3.74
CA ASP A 126 -22.60 -0.92 2.33
C ASP A 126 -23.90 -1.63 1.92
N VAL A 127 -24.46 -2.47 2.79
CA VAL A 127 -25.78 -3.10 2.61
C VAL A 127 -26.87 -2.04 2.51
N GLU A 128 -26.92 -1.11 3.46
CA GLU A 128 -27.95 -0.06 3.47
C GLU A 128 -27.82 0.87 2.27
N ARG A 129 -26.59 1.25 1.89
CA ARG A 129 -26.36 2.06 0.69
C ARG A 129 -26.84 1.36 -0.57
N PHE A 130 -26.58 0.05 -0.72
CA PHE A 130 -27.07 -0.72 -1.85
C PHE A 130 -28.61 -0.75 -1.90
N LYS A 131 -29.29 -0.95 -0.77
CA LYS A 131 -30.76 -0.89 -0.72
C LYS A 131 -31.29 0.50 -1.10
N GLN A 132 -30.65 1.54 -0.60
CA GLN A 132 -31.09 2.93 -0.78
C GLN A 132 -30.78 3.52 -2.15
N GLN A 133 -29.70 3.11 -2.81
CA GLN A 133 -29.24 3.74 -4.05
C GLN A 133 -29.12 2.75 -5.21
N GLY A 134 -29.04 1.45 -4.93
CA GLY A 134 -28.73 0.43 -5.92
C GLY A 134 -27.23 0.21 -6.07
N GLY A 135 -26.87 -0.58 -7.08
CA GLY A 135 -25.48 -0.86 -7.44
C GLY A 135 -25.41 -1.55 -8.78
N ASN A 136 -25.91 -0.88 -9.83
CA ASN A 136 -25.84 -1.41 -11.19
C ASN A 136 -24.40 -1.69 -11.63
N ILE A 137 -23.45 -0.87 -11.18
CA ILE A 137 -22.02 -1.06 -11.37
C ILE A 137 -21.33 -1.14 -10.01
N ILE A 138 -20.68 -2.26 -9.73
CA ILE A 138 -19.96 -2.48 -8.47
C ILE A 138 -18.46 -2.38 -8.73
N VAL A 139 -17.76 -1.56 -7.96
CA VAL A 139 -16.29 -1.57 -7.88
C VAL A 139 -15.91 -2.11 -6.51
N ALA A 140 -15.13 -3.18 -6.46
CA ALA A 140 -14.87 -3.86 -5.18
C ALA A 140 -13.50 -4.52 -5.06
N THR A 141 -13.05 -4.63 -3.81
CA THR A 141 -11.97 -5.56 -3.43
C THR A 141 -12.54 -6.96 -3.13
N PRO A 142 -11.85 -8.07 -3.47
CA PRO A 142 -12.39 -9.42 -3.39
C PRO A 142 -13.02 -9.76 -2.03
N GLY A 143 -12.29 -9.55 -0.93
CA GLY A 143 -12.78 -9.93 0.40
C GLY A 143 -14.04 -9.18 0.85
N ARG A 144 -14.26 -7.93 0.40
CA ARG A 144 -15.52 -7.23 0.70
C ARG A 144 -16.64 -7.74 -0.19
N LEU A 145 -16.40 -7.92 -1.49
CA LEU A 145 -17.41 -8.44 -2.40
C LEU A 145 -17.91 -9.83 -1.97
N GLU A 146 -17.00 -10.72 -1.58
CA GLU A 146 -17.31 -12.04 -1.03
C GLU A 146 -18.15 -11.96 0.26
N ASP A 147 -17.83 -11.03 1.18
CA ASP A 147 -18.64 -10.78 2.39
C ASP A 147 -20.07 -10.33 2.02
N MET A 148 -20.22 -9.46 1.02
CA MET A 148 -21.54 -9.00 0.59
C MET A 148 -22.44 -10.14 0.05
N PHE A 149 -21.89 -11.16 -0.60
CA PHE A 149 -22.65 -12.34 -1.02
C PHE A 149 -23.24 -13.14 0.16
N ARG A 150 -22.62 -13.05 1.35
CA ARG A 150 -23.06 -13.76 2.56
C ARG A 150 -24.08 -12.98 3.39
N ARG A 151 -24.39 -11.74 3.03
CA ARG A 151 -25.27 -10.83 3.81
C ARG A 151 -26.75 -10.90 3.46
N LYS A 152 -27.23 -12.05 2.97
CA LYS A 152 -28.66 -12.27 2.68
C LYS A 152 -29.55 -12.07 3.92
N ALA A 153 -29.09 -12.48 5.10
CA ALA A 153 -29.82 -12.29 6.36
C ALA A 153 -29.98 -10.81 6.75
N GLU A 154 -29.13 -9.93 6.24
CA GLU A 154 -29.23 -8.47 6.44
C GLU A 154 -30.09 -7.80 5.35
N GLY A 155 -30.75 -8.59 4.48
CA GLY A 155 -31.61 -8.08 3.41
C GLY A 155 -30.89 -7.76 2.11
N LEU A 156 -29.64 -8.20 1.91
CA LEU A 156 -28.93 -8.12 0.63
C LEU A 156 -28.88 -9.49 -0.04
N ASP A 157 -29.83 -9.81 -0.91
CA ASP A 157 -29.80 -11.04 -1.72
C ASP A 157 -28.97 -10.84 -3.01
N LEU A 158 -27.67 -10.59 -2.84
CA LEU A 158 -26.77 -10.24 -3.95
C LEU A 158 -26.74 -11.33 -5.04
N ALA A 159 -26.87 -12.61 -4.68
CA ALA A 159 -26.94 -13.72 -5.62
C ALA A 159 -28.10 -13.59 -6.62
N SER A 160 -29.25 -13.07 -6.19
CA SER A 160 -30.37 -12.75 -7.08
C SER A 160 -30.10 -11.49 -7.91
N CYS A 161 -29.47 -10.48 -7.31
CA CYS A 161 -29.16 -9.21 -7.96
C CYS A 161 -28.17 -9.35 -9.15
N VAL A 162 -27.20 -10.27 -9.06
CA VAL A 162 -26.19 -10.50 -10.11
C VAL A 162 -26.69 -11.37 -11.27
N ARG A 163 -27.94 -11.83 -11.28
CA ARG A 163 -28.50 -12.60 -12.42
C ARG A 163 -28.53 -11.78 -13.71
N SER A 164 -28.58 -10.47 -13.61
CA SER A 164 -28.54 -9.51 -14.73
C SER A 164 -27.12 -9.12 -15.14
N LEU A 165 -26.07 -9.69 -14.52
CA LEU A 165 -24.69 -9.30 -14.75
C LEU A 165 -24.27 -9.59 -16.19
N ASP A 166 -23.94 -8.54 -16.93
CA ASP A 166 -23.40 -8.64 -18.28
C ASP A 166 -21.87 -8.67 -18.29
N VAL A 167 -21.23 -7.94 -17.38
CA VAL A 167 -19.78 -7.70 -17.45
C VAL A 167 -19.10 -7.95 -16.11
N LEU A 168 -18.05 -8.77 -16.13
CA LEU A 168 -17.10 -8.94 -15.03
C LEU A 168 -15.72 -8.46 -15.48
N VAL A 169 -15.07 -7.63 -14.66
CA VAL A 169 -13.68 -7.23 -14.88
C VAL A 169 -12.83 -7.67 -13.71
N LEU A 170 -11.71 -8.32 -14.00
CA LEU A 170 -10.63 -8.63 -13.06
C LEU A 170 -9.45 -7.73 -13.41
N ASP A 171 -9.32 -6.63 -12.68
CA ASP A 171 -8.22 -5.68 -12.84
C ASP A 171 -7.02 -6.07 -11.97
N GLU A 172 -5.82 -5.91 -12.52
CA GLU A 172 -4.56 -6.39 -11.97
C GLU A 172 -4.60 -7.85 -11.49
N ALA A 173 -5.00 -8.76 -12.40
CA ALA A 173 -5.22 -10.16 -12.08
C ALA A 173 -4.01 -10.89 -11.49
N ASP A 174 -2.80 -10.59 -11.97
CA ASP A 174 -1.54 -11.05 -11.36
C ASP A 174 -1.45 -10.64 -9.89
N ARG A 175 -1.81 -9.41 -9.55
CA ARG A 175 -1.82 -8.94 -8.17
C ARG A 175 -2.92 -9.58 -7.33
N LEU A 176 -4.09 -9.84 -7.89
CA LEU A 176 -5.15 -10.56 -7.18
C LEU A 176 -4.66 -11.93 -6.71
N LEU A 177 -3.92 -12.64 -7.57
CA LEU A 177 -3.36 -13.95 -7.29
C LEU A 177 -2.18 -13.86 -6.32
N ASP A 178 -1.23 -12.94 -6.53
CA ASP A 178 -0.09 -12.69 -5.63
C ASP A 178 -0.53 -12.39 -4.18
N MET A 179 -1.67 -11.72 -4.01
CA MET A 179 -2.23 -11.39 -2.70
C MET A 179 -3.04 -12.54 -2.07
N GLY A 180 -3.13 -13.69 -2.74
CA GLY A 180 -3.84 -14.87 -2.26
C GLY A 180 -5.37 -14.76 -2.37
N PHE A 181 -5.90 -13.90 -3.24
CA PHE A 181 -7.35 -13.77 -3.44
C PHE A 181 -7.96 -14.83 -4.37
N GLU A 182 -7.18 -15.81 -4.83
CA GLU A 182 -7.67 -16.88 -5.71
C GLU A 182 -8.91 -17.58 -5.14
N ALA A 183 -8.88 -17.98 -3.87
CA ALA A 183 -10.01 -18.64 -3.20
C ALA A 183 -11.25 -17.73 -3.13
N SER A 184 -11.05 -16.45 -2.81
CA SER A 184 -12.13 -15.45 -2.78
C SER A 184 -12.73 -15.24 -4.17
N ILE A 185 -11.88 -15.13 -5.21
CA ILE A 185 -12.32 -14.98 -6.60
C ILE A 185 -13.12 -16.20 -7.03
N ASN A 186 -12.62 -17.42 -6.80
CA ASN A 186 -13.35 -18.64 -7.15
C ASN A 186 -14.72 -18.69 -6.47
N THR A 187 -14.78 -18.37 -5.18
CA THR A 187 -16.05 -18.26 -4.44
C THR A 187 -16.99 -17.24 -5.06
N ILE A 188 -16.49 -16.06 -5.45
CA ILE A 188 -17.30 -15.03 -6.13
C ILE A 188 -17.82 -15.56 -7.47
N LEU A 189 -16.96 -16.18 -8.28
CA LEU A 189 -17.31 -16.69 -9.61
C LEU A 189 -18.43 -17.73 -9.57
N GLU A 190 -18.54 -18.51 -8.48
CA GLU A 190 -19.63 -19.48 -8.25
C GLU A 190 -21.02 -18.81 -8.16
N PHE A 191 -21.11 -17.58 -7.64
CA PHE A 191 -22.37 -16.84 -7.57
C PHE A 191 -22.74 -16.15 -8.89
N LEU A 192 -21.78 -15.93 -9.79
CA LEU A 192 -21.98 -15.12 -10.99
C LEU A 192 -22.54 -15.97 -12.15
N PRO A 193 -23.44 -15.42 -12.98
CA PRO A 193 -24.01 -16.13 -14.12
C PRO A 193 -22.91 -16.53 -15.11
N LYS A 194 -22.94 -17.78 -15.61
CA LYS A 194 -21.95 -18.28 -16.59
C LYS A 194 -21.99 -17.50 -17.90
N GLN A 195 -23.17 -17.02 -18.29
CA GLN A 195 -23.34 -16.17 -19.47
C GLN A 195 -23.10 -14.71 -19.09
N ARG A 196 -21.84 -14.29 -19.17
CA ARG A 196 -21.36 -12.93 -18.95
C ARG A 196 -20.14 -12.69 -19.83
N ARG A 197 -19.75 -11.43 -20.00
CA ARG A 197 -18.52 -11.02 -20.67
C ARG A 197 -17.49 -10.81 -19.58
N THR A 198 -16.30 -11.36 -19.76
CA THR A 198 -15.24 -11.26 -18.76
C THR A 198 -13.97 -10.64 -19.33
N GLY A 199 -13.46 -9.64 -18.60
CA GLY A 199 -12.26 -8.87 -18.95
C GLY A 199 -11.20 -9.08 -17.91
N LEU A 200 -10.13 -9.74 -18.28
CA LEU A 200 -8.96 -9.87 -17.43
C LEU A 200 -7.91 -8.87 -17.88
N PHE A 201 -7.51 -7.97 -17.00
CA PHE A 201 -6.50 -6.95 -17.26
C PHE A 201 -5.32 -7.18 -16.33
N SER A 202 -4.13 -7.32 -16.90
CA SER A 202 -2.91 -7.53 -16.11
C SER A 202 -1.70 -6.88 -16.80
N ALA A 203 -0.67 -6.61 -16.00
CA ALA A 203 0.61 -6.16 -16.53
C ALA A 203 1.55 -7.33 -16.86
N THR A 204 1.28 -8.53 -16.33
CA THR A 204 2.11 -9.71 -16.56
C THR A 204 1.25 -10.94 -16.86
N GLN A 205 1.69 -11.77 -17.80
CA GLN A 205 1.11 -13.09 -18.01
C GLN A 205 1.88 -14.15 -17.21
N THR A 206 1.38 -14.50 -16.03
CA THR A 206 1.89 -15.65 -15.26
C THR A 206 1.07 -16.91 -15.54
N GLN A 207 1.56 -18.09 -15.13
CA GLN A 207 0.82 -19.34 -15.30
C GLN A 207 -0.48 -19.35 -14.48
N GLU A 208 -0.48 -18.73 -13.30
CA GLU A 208 -1.64 -18.57 -12.44
C GLU A 208 -2.68 -17.66 -13.10
N VAL A 209 -2.25 -16.54 -13.71
CA VAL A 209 -3.13 -15.68 -14.51
C VAL A 209 -3.72 -16.46 -15.68
N GLU A 210 -2.92 -17.27 -16.36
CA GLU A 210 -3.39 -18.10 -17.47
C GLU A 210 -4.41 -19.18 -17.02
N ASN A 211 -4.22 -19.76 -15.83
CA ASN A 211 -5.19 -20.67 -15.22
C ASN A 211 -6.49 -19.93 -14.87
N LEU A 212 -6.39 -18.72 -14.32
CA LEU A 212 -7.54 -17.86 -14.04
C LEU A 212 -8.30 -17.48 -15.33
N VAL A 213 -7.59 -17.21 -16.42
CA VAL A 213 -8.18 -16.98 -17.75
C VAL A 213 -8.99 -18.20 -18.19
N ARG A 214 -8.44 -19.40 -18.08
CA ARG A 214 -9.12 -20.65 -18.50
C ARG A 214 -10.32 -20.98 -17.62
N ALA A 215 -10.26 -20.68 -16.33
CA ALA A 215 -11.35 -20.94 -15.39
C ALA A 215 -12.47 -19.90 -15.48
N GLY A 216 -12.12 -18.63 -15.73
CA GLY A 216 -13.04 -17.50 -15.63
C GLY A 216 -13.63 -17.00 -16.94
N LEU A 217 -12.95 -17.19 -18.08
CA LEU A 217 -13.30 -16.60 -19.38
C LEU A 217 -13.73 -17.68 -20.40
N ARG A 218 -14.61 -17.30 -21.33
CA ARG A 218 -15.11 -18.16 -22.41
C ARG A 218 -14.50 -17.75 -23.76
N ASN A 219 -13.62 -18.60 -24.30
CA ASN A 219 -12.92 -18.35 -25.56
C ASN A 219 -12.34 -16.92 -25.68
N PRO A 220 -11.52 -16.49 -24.72
CA PRO A 220 -11.06 -15.12 -24.65
C PRO A 220 -10.13 -14.75 -25.80
N VAL A 221 -10.29 -13.54 -26.31
CA VAL A 221 -9.29 -12.94 -27.20
C VAL A 221 -8.12 -12.45 -26.36
N ARG A 222 -6.92 -12.96 -26.64
CA ARG A 222 -5.70 -12.48 -25.98
C ARG A 222 -5.19 -11.25 -26.72
N VAL A 223 -5.01 -10.16 -25.98
CA VAL A 223 -4.46 -8.90 -26.48
C VAL A 223 -3.19 -8.60 -25.69
N SER A 224 -2.03 -8.60 -26.34
CA SER A 224 -0.76 -8.22 -25.71
C SER A 224 -0.25 -6.96 -26.41
N VAL A 225 -0.23 -5.85 -25.68
CA VAL A 225 0.17 -4.55 -26.19
C VAL A 225 1.62 -4.30 -25.82
N LYS A 226 2.49 -4.24 -26.83
CA LYS A 226 3.92 -3.90 -26.67
C LYS A 226 4.14 -2.44 -27.09
N GLU A 227 4.92 -1.68 -26.33
CA GLU A 227 5.31 -0.32 -26.76
C GLU A 227 6.17 -0.37 -28.03
N LYS A 228 5.91 0.52 -28.98
CA LYS A 228 6.73 0.70 -30.20
C LYS A 228 8.10 1.28 -29.83
N GLY A 229 9.17 0.80 -30.47
CA GLY A 229 10.54 1.30 -30.31
C GLY A 229 11.50 0.35 -29.60
N VAL A 230 10.98 -0.75 -29.05
CA VAL A 230 11.81 -1.82 -28.47
C VAL A 230 11.91 -2.95 -29.49
N ALA A 231 13.12 -3.34 -29.90
CA ALA A 231 13.33 -4.47 -30.80
C ALA A 231 12.56 -5.70 -30.27
N ALA A 232 11.99 -6.52 -31.16
CA ALA A 232 11.11 -7.63 -30.78
C ALA A 232 11.75 -8.61 -29.77
N SER A 233 13.09 -8.70 -29.73
CA SER A 233 13.87 -9.49 -28.78
C SER A 233 14.08 -8.84 -27.40
N SER A 234 13.91 -7.52 -27.26
CA SER A 234 14.24 -6.76 -26.05
C SER A 234 13.03 -6.11 -25.35
N ALA A 235 11.80 -6.55 -25.62
CA ALA A 235 10.56 -5.94 -25.10
C ALA A 235 10.61 -5.65 -23.58
N GLN A 236 10.93 -4.42 -23.21
CA GLN A 236 11.01 -3.96 -21.83
C GLN A 236 9.62 -3.98 -21.19
N LYS A 237 9.54 -4.34 -19.91
CA LYS A 237 8.26 -4.32 -19.15
C LYS A 237 7.97 -2.96 -18.49
N THR A 238 8.87 -2.01 -18.65
CA THR A 238 8.79 -0.65 -18.11
C THR A 238 8.44 0.36 -19.20
N PRO A 239 7.77 1.49 -18.86
CA PRO A 239 7.53 2.58 -19.82
C PRO A 239 8.83 3.06 -20.48
N SER A 240 8.79 3.39 -21.76
CA SER A 240 9.96 3.81 -22.54
C SER A 240 10.70 5.05 -22.03
N ARG A 241 10.00 5.99 -21.38
CA ARG A 241 10.59 7.21 -20.79
C ARG A 241 10.93 7.07 -19.29
N LEU A 242 10.90 5.85 -18.77
CA LEU A 242 11.32 5.54 -17.40
C LEU A 242 12.83 5.28 -17.38
N GLU A 243 13.56 6.09 -16.63
CA GLU A 243 14.97 5.85 -16.35
C GLU A 243 15.13 5.06 -15.06
N ASN A 244 15.63 3.83 -15.17
CA ASN A 244 15.82 2.95 -14.02
C ASN A 244 17.28 2.93 -13.60
N TYR A 245 17.54 3.23 -12.32
CA TYR A 245 18.86 3.31 -11.72
C TYR A 245 19.00 2.34 -10.55
N TYR A 246 20.24 1.95 -10.25
CA TYR A 246 20.60 1.24 -9.03
C TYR A 246 21.77 1.93 -8.33
N MET A 247 21.82 1.84 -7.00
CA MET A 247 22.95 2.30 -6.19
C MET A 247 23.38 1.20 -5.23
N VAL A 248 24.64 0.78 -5.32
CA VAL A 248 25.24 -0.17 -4.39
C VAL A 248 25.91 0.60 -3.26
N CYS A 249 25.49 0.35 -2.01
CA CYS A 249 26.07 0.98 -0.82
C CYS A 249 25.93 0.07 0.41
N LYS A 250 26.79 0.28 1.42
CA LYS A 250 26.74 -0.49 2.66
C LYS A 250 25.47 -0.16 3.46
N ALA A 251 25.00 -1.11 4.27
CA ALA A 251 23.73 -0.96 4.98
C ALA A 251 23.72 0.23 5.96
N ASP A 252 24.87 0.56 6.54
CA ASP A 252 25.07 1.71 7.43
C ASP A 252 25.17 3.07 6.72
N GLU A 253 25.46 3.08 5.41
CA GLU A 253 25.54 4.28 4.58
C GLU A 253 24.23 4.54 3.82
N LYS A 254 23.45 3.48 3.58
CA LYS A 254 22.24 3.47 2.75
C LYS A 254 21.23 4.56 3.10
N PHE A 255 20.97 4.77 4.39
CA PHE A 255 20.03 5.82 4.83
C PHE A 255 20.59 7.23 4.65
N ASN A 256 21.90 7.41 4.80
CA ASN A 256 22.56 8.70 4.55
C ASN A 256 22.45 9.07 3.06
N GLN A 257 22.62 8.08 2.17
CA GLN A 257 22.42 8.27 0.72
C GLN A 257 20.97 8.67 0.39
N LEU A 258 19.98 7.98 0.96
CA LEU A 258 18.56 8.34 0.78
C LEU A 258 18.28 9.78 1.21
N VAL A 259 18.74 10.18 2.40
CA VAL A 259 18.51 11.54 2.92
C VAL A 259 19.25 12.58 2.10
N HIS A 260 20.47 12.29 1.65
CA HIS A 260 21.22 13.18 0.75
C HIS A 260 20.46 13.38 -0.57
N PHE A 261 20.01 12.28 -1.19
CA PHE A 261 19.21 12.32 -2.41
C PHE A 261 17.97 13.19 -2.24
N LEU A 262 17.16 12.93 -1.21
CA LEU A 262 15.91 13.66 -0.96
C LEU A 262 16.15 15.15 -0.65
N ARG A 263 17.28 15.51 -0.03
CA ARG A 263 17.63 16.91 0.24
C ARG A 263 18.02 17.69 -1.00
N ASN A 264 18.49 17.04 -2.06
CA ASN A 264 18.83 17.69 -3.32
C ASN A 264 17.63 17.77 -4.28
N HIS A 265 16.58 16.98 -4.03
CA HIS A 265 15.39 16.88 -4.88
C HIS A 265 14.11 17.37 -4.17
N LYS A 266 14.22 18.37 -3.27
CA LYS A 266 13.10 18.79 -2.40
C LYS A 266 11.87 19.32 -3.13
N GLN A 267 12.06 19.85 -4.34
CA GLN A 267 10.98 20.43 -5.15
C GLN A 267 10.26 19.40 -6.02
N GLU A 268 10.64 18.14 -5.91
CA GLU A 268 10.07 17.04 -6.67
C GLU A 268 9.14 16.17 -5.82
N LYS A 269 8.36 15.33 -6.49
CA LYS A 269 7.43 14.39 -5.88
C LYS A 269 8.02 12.98 -5.87
N HIS A 270 8.14 12.41 -4.67
CA HIS A 270 8.84 11.15 -4.40
C HIS A 270 7.92 10.08 -3.83
N LEU A 271 8.03 8.86 -4.33
CA LEU A 271 7.52 7.65 -3.68
C LEU A 271 8.69 6.84 -3.12
N VAL A 272 8.73 6.63 -1.81
CA VAL A 272 9.81 5.89 -1.15
C VAL A 272 9.27 4.57 -0.60
N PHE A 273 9.69 3.46 -1.19
CA PHE A 273 9.24 2.12 -0.83
C PHE A 273 10.15 1.45 0.20
N PHE A 274 9.53 0.91 1.25
CA PHE A 274 10.13 0.04 2.25
C PHE A 274 9.43 -1.32 2.30
N SER A 275 10.15 -2.36 2.70
CA SER A 275 9.59 -3.73 2.69
C SER A 275 8.56 -4.00 3.78
N THR A 276 8.54 -3.23 4.87
CA THR A 276 7.62 -3.49 6.00
C THR A 276 6.94 -2.23 6.53
N CYS A 277 5.76 -2.42 7.16
CA CYS A 277 5.03 -1.35 7.84
C CYS A 277 5.88 -0.66 8.92
N ALA A 278 6.63 -1.45 9.70
CA ALA A 278 7.46 -0.90 10.77
C ALA A 278 8.63 -0.07 10.23
N CYS A 279 9.20 -0.44 9.08
CA CYS A 279 10.18 0.38 8.38
C CYS A 279 9.58 1.70 7.89
N VAL A 280 8.36 1.68 7.34
CA VAL A 280 7.63 2.90 6.94
C VAL A 280 7.44 3.84 8.14
N GLU A 281 6.97 3.32 9.28
CA GLU A 281 6.77 4.13 10.49
C GLU A 281 8.08 4.70 11.04
N TYR A 282 9.13 3.88 11.13
CA TYR A 282 10.41 4.27 11.68
C TYR A 282 11.13 5.29 10.80
N TYR A 283 11.34 4.94 9.52
CA TYR A 283 12.04 5.82 8.59
C TYR A 283 11.21 7.01 8.16
N GLY A 284 9.88 6.89 8.09
CA GLY A 284 8.98 8.05 7.91
C GLY A 284 9.22 9.10 8.99
N LYS A 285 9.29 8.68 10.26
CA LYS A 285 9.57 9.61 11.36
C LYS A 285 10.98 10.20 11.31
N ALA A 286 11.96 9.39 10.93
CA ALA A 286 13.34 9.87 10.74
C ALA A 286 13.40 10.92 9.63
N LEU A 287 12.79 10.66 8.47
CA LEU A 287 12.75 11.55 7.33
C LEU A 287 12.05 12.88 7.67
N GLU A 288 10.93 12.86 8.42
CA GLU A 288 10.26 14.08 8.90
C GLU A 288 11.20 15.05 9.63
N VAL A 289 12.13 14.51 10.42
CA VAL A 289 13.09 15.31 11.20
C VAL A 289 14.29 15.74 10.34
N LEU A 290 14.70 14.89 9.40
CA LEU A 290 15.97 15.03 8.69
C LEU A 290 15.85 15.75 7.35
N VAL A 291 14.70 15.70 6.68
CA VAL A 291 14.44 16.34 5.39
C VAL A 291 13.50 17.53 5.61
N LYS A 292 14.06 18.62 6.15
CA LYS A 292 13.32 19.85 6.43
C LYS A 292 12.85 20.55 5.15
N GLY A 293 11.69 21.20 5.24
CA GLY A 293 11.11 22.01 4.16
C GLY A 293 10.31 21.20 3.13
N VAL A 294 10.11 19.90 3.36
CA VAL A 294 9.35 19.01 2.47
C VAL A 294 8.21 18.37 3.25
N LYS A 295 7.06 18.22 2.61
CA LYS A 295 5.92 17.51 3.19
C LYS A 295 6.13 16.00 3.08
N ILE A 296 6.14 15.32 4.22
CA ILE A 296 6.36 13.88 4.32
C ILE A 296 5.09 13.22 4.83
N MET A 297 4.70 12.12 4.20
CA MET A 297 3.53 11.33 4.54
C MET A 297 3.88 9.85 4.53
N CYS A 298 3.11 9.04 5.25
CA CYS A 298 3.31 7.59 5.33
C CYS A 298 2.03 6.82 4.99
N ILE A 299 2.13 5.78 4.18
CA ILE A 299 1.03 4.83 3.90
C ILE A 299 1.53 3.38 4.00
N HIS A 300 0.91 2.58 4.86
CA HIS A 300 1.17 1.13 4.93
C HIS A 300 -0.11 0.32 5.16
N GLY A 301 -0.02 -1.01 4.98
CA GLY A 301 -1.18 -1.90 4.95
C GLY A 301 -2.00 -1.99 6.24
N LYS A 302 -1.39 -1.68 7.40
CA LYS A 302 -2.09 -1.69 8.70
C LYS A 302 -2.96 -0.46 8.93
N MET A 303 -2.73 0.65 8.20
CA MET A 303 -3.51 1.87 8.35
C MET A 303 -4.94 1.69 7.83
N LYS A 304 -5.92 2.08 8.64
CA LYS A 304 -7.35 1.93 8.32
C LYS A 304 -8.00 3.24 7.89
N TYR A 305 -8.02 4.24 8.78
CA TYR A 305 -8.84 5.45 8.66
C TYR A 305 -8.15 6.58 7.87
N LYS A 306 -6.89 6.90 8.19
CA LYS A 306 -6.13 7.97 7.49
C LYS A 306 -5.67 7.61 6.09
N ARG A 307 -5.58 6.32 5.75
CA ARG A 307 -4.88 5.87 4.54
C ARG A 307 -5.39 6.55 3.27
N ASN A 308 -6.70 6.56 3.08
CA ASN A 308 -7.32 7.19 1.91
C ASN A 308 -7.12 8.71 1.92
N LYS A 309 -7.21 9.33 3.08
CA LYS A 309 -7.03 10.78 3.20
C LYS A 309 -5.61 11.22 2.91
N ILE A 310 -4.61 10.53 3.45
CA ILE A 310 -3.21 10.78 3.15
C ILE A 310 -2.97 10.58 1.65
N PHE A 311 -3.56 9.54 1.07
CA PHE A 311 -3.48 9.29 -0.37
C PHE A 311 -4.04 10.47 -1.19
N MET A 312 -5.26 10.93 -0.89
CA MET A 312 -5.86 12.08 -1.58
C MET A 312 -5.09 13.38 -1.35
N GLU A 313 -4.57 13.59 -0.14
CA GLU A 313 -3.76 14.75 0.17
C GLU A 313 -2.44 14.73 -0.61
N PHE A 314 -1.80 13.57 -0.74
CA PHE A 314 -0.56 13.40 -1.50
C PHE A 314 -0.76 13.58 -3.02
N ARG A 315 -1.88 13.08 -3.58
CA ARG A 315 -2.19 13.27 -5.00
C ARG A 315 -2.19 14.74 -5.39
N LYS A 316 -2.75 15.61 -4.53
CA LYS A 316 -2.86 17.06 -4.75
C LYS A 316 -1.53 17.83 -4.62
N LEU A 317 -0.49 17.21 -4.08
CA LEU A 317 0.80 17.87 -3.95
C LEU A 317 1.54 17.92 -5.28
N GLN A 318 2.17 19.07 -5.54
CA GLN A 318 3.13 19.26 -6.62
C GLN A 318 4.51 18.69 -6.26
N SER A 319 4.90 18.82 -4.98
CA SER A 319 6.13 18.26 -4.43
C SER A 319 5.91 17.67 -3.04
N GLY A 320 6.70 16.66 -2.67
CA GLY A 320 6.55 15.96 -1.39
C GLY A 320 7.02 14.52 -1.44
N ILE A 321 7.05 13.87 -0.28
CA ILE A 321 7.55 12.50 -0.13
C ILE A 321 6.46 11.63 0.49
N LEU A 322 6.07 10.55 -0.19
CA LEU A 322 5.23 9.50 0.37
C LEU A 322 6.07 8.26 0.65
N VAL A 323 6.24 7.96 1.93
CA VAL A 323 6.90 6.75 2.42
C VAL A 323 5.87 5.62 2.51
N CYS A 324 6.10 4.50 1.85
CA CYS A 324 5.06 3.49 1.74
C CYS A 324 5.58 2.05 1.60
N THR A 325 4.68 1.10 1.83
CA THR A 325 4.89 -0.30 1.46
C THR A 325 4.28 -0.59 0.07
N ASP A 326 4.35 -1.84 -0.37
CA ASP A 326 3.76 -2.32 -1.63
C ASP A 326 2.25 -2.14 -1.76
N VAL A 327 1.56 -1.62 -0.75
CA VAL A 327 0.18 -1.15 -0.90
C VAL A 327 0.09 -0.03 -1.94
N MET A 328 1.16 0.76 -2.12
CA MET A 328 1.22 1.85 -3.11
C MET A 328 1.92 1.46 -4.42
N ALA A 329 2.38 0.21 -4.58
CA ALA A 329 3.22 -0.20 -5.70
C ALA A 329 2.44 -0.46 -7.00
N ARG A 330 1.15 -0.76 -6.93
CA ARG A 330 0.33 -1.24 -8.07
C ARG A 330 -0.99 -0.48 -8.16
N GLY A 331 -1.55 -0.38 -9.37
CA GLY A 331 -2.84 0.25 -9.69
C GLY A 331 -2.94 1.76 -9.59
N ILE A 332 -2.40 2.29 -8.52
CA ILE A 332 -2.69 3.62 -8.03
C ILE A 332 -2.02 4.68 -8.89
N ASP A 333 -2.82 5.65 -9.31
CA ASP A 333 -2.45 6.81 -10.10
C ASP A 333 -2.19 8.03 -9.23
N ILE A 334 -0.91 8.34 -9.13
CA ILE A 334 -0.40 9.51 -8.46
C ILE A 334 0.18 10.38 -9.58
N PRO A 335 -0.49 11.50 -9.91
CA PRO A 335 -0.01 12.40 -10.95
C PRO A 335 1.41 12.88 -10.65
N GLU A 336 2.23 12.96 -11.71
CA GLU A 336 3.51 13.67 -11.73
C GLU A 336 4.52 13.24 -10.64
N VAL A 337 4.57 11.94 -10.31
CA VAL A 337 5.68 11.42 -9.50
C VAL A 337 6.97 11.56 -10.31
N ASN A 338 7.95 12.32 -9.82
CA ASN A 338 9.25 12.44 -10.48
C ASN A 338 10.14 11.23 -10.19
N TRP A 339 10.16 10.79 -8.93
CA TRP A 339 11.05 9.72 -8.46
C TRP A 339 10.34 8.61 -7.71
N VAL A 340 10.69 7.38 -8.06
CA VAL A 340 10.39 6.19 -7.27
C VAL A 340 11.67 5.66 -6.64
N LEU A 341 11.80 5.80 -5.32
CA LEU A 341 12.94 5.34 -4.55
C LEU A 341 12.60 4.02 -3.86
N GLN A 342 13.17 2.92 -4.32
CA GLN A 342 13.04 1.61 -3.71
C GLN A 342 14.17 1.44 -2.71
N TYR A 343 13.97 1.94 -1.48
CA TYR A 343 14.97 1.81 -0.42
C TYR A 343 15.26 0.34 -0.15
N ASP A 344 14.23 -0.49 -0.05
CA ASP A 344 14.39 -1.93 0.00
C ASP A 344 13.93 -2.56 -1.31
N PRO A 345 14.67 -3.55 -1.86
CA PRO A 345 14.16 -4.38 -2.93
C PRO A 345 12.81 -5.00 -2.54
N PRO A 346 11.83 -5.01 -3.45
CA PRO A 346 10.54 -5.65 -3.19
C PRO A 346 10.71 -7.15 -2.98
N SER A 347 9.86 -7.75 -2.14
CA SER A 347 9.92 -9.19 -1.82
C SER A 347 9.86 -10.11 -3.03
N ASN A 348 9.37 -9.61 -4.17
CA ASN A 348 9.38 -10.29 -5.45
C ASN A 348 9.74 -9.37 -6.60
N ALA A 349 10.30 -9.96 -7.65
CA ALA A 349 10.83 -9.21 -8.77
C ALA A 349 9.73 -8.62 -9.66
N SER A 350 8.52 -9.21 -9.69
CA SER A 350 7.41 -8.61 -10.42
C SER A 350 7.07 -7.25 -9.81
N ALA A 351 6.93 -7.14 -8.48
CA ALA A 351 6.64 -5.90 -7.76
C ALA A 351 7.63 -4.77 -8.05
N PHE A 352 8.88 -5.08 -8.40
CA PHE A 352 9.87 -4.09 -8.84
C PHE A 352 9.35 -3.26 -10.02
N VAL A 353 8.87 -3.94 -11.06
CA VAL A 353 8.36 -3.31 -12.29
C VAL A 353 7.17 -2.40 -11.99
N HIS A 354 6.32 -2.78 -11.03
CA HIS A 354 5.15 -1.96 -10.72
C HIS A 354 5.48 -0.75 -9.86
N ARG A 355 6.42 -0.90 -8.91
CA ARG A 355 6.98 0.24 -8.15
C ARG A 355 7.55 1.26 -9.13
N CYS A 356 8.49 0.87 -9.98
CA CYS A 356 9.11 1.82 -10.91
C CYS A 356 8.09 2.36 -11.93
N GLY A 357 7.10 1.57 -12.35
CA GLY A 357 5.95 2.02 -13.16
C GLY A 357 4.96 2.96 -12.46
N ARG A 358 5.26 3.44 -11.23
CA ARG A 358 4.51 4.54 -10.60
C ARG A 358 4.86 5.91 -11.18
N THR A 359 6.03 6.04 -11.82
CA THR A 359 6.43 7.23 -12.57
C THR A 359 6.43 6.96 -14.08
N ALA A 360 6.77 7.95 -14.89
CA ALA A 360 6.79 7.91 -16.36
C ALA A 360 5.46 7.47 -17.00
N ARG A 361 4.34 8.03 -16.53
CA ARG A 361 2.98 7.70 -17.02
C ARG A 361 2.50 8.64 -18.11
N ILE A 362 1.64 8.13 -19.01
CA ILE A 362 0.95 8.90 -20.07
C ILE A 362 1.95 9.76 -20.86
N GLY A 363 3.10 9.18 -21.22
CA GLY A 363 4.13 9.86 -22.02
C GLY A 363 5.00 10.88 -21.27
N HIS A 364 4.79 11.12 -19.98
CA HIS A 364 5.73 11.88 -19.14
C HIS A 364 7.01 11.07 -18.87
N GLY A 365 8.12 11.77 -18.64
CA GLY A 365 9.35 11.16 -18.14
C GLY A 365 9.28 10.89 -16.63
N GLY A 366 10.20 10.07 -16.15
CA GLY A 366 10.27 9.71 -14.74
C GLY A 366 11.47 8.83 -14.44
N SER A 367 11.88 8.80 -13.17
CA SER A 367 13.08 8.06 -12.77
C SER A 367 12.81 7.17 -11.56
N ALA A 368 13.43 5.99 -11.54
CA ALA A 368 13.38 5.08 -10.40
C ALA A 368 14.79 4.72 -9.94
N LEU A 369 15.00 4.63 -8.63
CA LEU A 369 16.28 4.24 -8.04
C LEU A 369 16.05 3.11 -7.02
N VAL A 370 16.78 2.01 -7.16
CA VAL A 370 16.84 0.95 -6.13
C VAL A 370 18.17 0.98 -5.39
N PHE A 371 18.10 0.86 -4.06
CA PHE A 371 19.29 0.75 -3.22
C PHE A 371 19.59 -0.72 -2.93
N LEU A 372 20.80 -1.16 -3.24
CA LEU A 372 21.29 -2.53 -3.07
C LEU A 372 22.50 -2.56 -2.14
N LEU A 373 22.63 -3.63 -1.37
CA LEU A 373 23.86 -3.95 -0.66
C LEU A 373 24.89 -4.56 -1.62
N PRO A 374 26.21 -4.53 -1.30
CA PRO A 374 27.24 -5.10 -2.18
C PRO A 374 27.00 -6.57 -2.56
N MET A 375 26.49 -7.38 -1.63
CA MET A 375 26.14 -8.78 -1.87
C MET A 375 24.89 -8.99 -2.75
N GLU A 376 24.09 -7.94 -2.99
CA GLU A 376 22.81 -7.99 -3.72
C GLU A 376 22.95 -7.61 -5.19
N GLU A 377 24.16 -7.29 -5.66
CA GLU A 377 24.42 -6.79 -7.02
C GLU A 377 23.95 -7.74 -8.13
N SER A 378 23.96 -9.05 -7.86
CA SER A 378 23.41 -10.06 -8.79
C SER A 378 21.92 -9.87 -9.09
N TYR A 379 21.18 -9.12 -8.27
CA TYR A 379 19.78 -8.74 -8.52
C TYR A 379 19.62 -7.87 -9.77
N ILE A 380 20.64 -7.09 -10.15
CA ILE A 380 20.61 -6.24 -11.34
C ILE A 380 20.47 -7.09 -12.61
N ASN A 381 21.33 -8.11 -12.73
CA ASN A 381 21.29 -9.04 -13.85
C ASN A 381 19.99 -9.85 -13.85
N PHE A 382 19.49 -10.25 -12.67
CA PHE A 382 18.21 -10.93 -12.54
C PHE A 382 17.05 -10.05 -13.06
N LEU A 383 16.99 -8.77 -12.69
CA LEU A 383 15.96 -7.85 -13.17
C LEU A 383 16.07 -7.60 -14.69
N ALA A 384 17.28 -7.43 -15.20
CA ALA A 384 17.52 -7.24 -16.63
C ALA A 384 17.07 -8.44 -17.46
N ILE A 385 17.35 -9.67 -17.01
CA ILE A 385 17.04 -10.90 -17.75
C ILE A 385 15.59 -11.34 -17.53
N ASN A 386 15.16 -11.49 -16.27
CA ASN A 386 13.89 -12.13 -15.93
C ASN A 386 12.72 -11.15 -15.96
N GLN A 387 12.95 -9.87 -15.64
CA GLN A 387 11.92 -8.82 -15.67
C GLN A 387 12.04 -7.88 -16.87
N LYS A 388 13.08 -8.05 -17.72
CA LYS A 388 13.34 -7.18 -18.87
C LYS A 388 13.40 -5.70 -18.46
N CYS A 389 13.99 -5.44 -17.29
CA CYS A 389 14.11 -4.13 -16.68
C CYS A 389 15.60 -3.81 -16.47
N PRO A 390 16.31 -3.32 -17.50
CA PRO A 390 17.70 -2.92 -17.35
C PRO A 390 17.82 -1.70 -16.41
N LEU A 391 18.94 -1.62 -15.70
CA LEU A 391 19.23 -0.58 -14.73
C LEU A 391 20.59 0.06 -15.03
N GLN A 392 20.70 1.36 -14.86
CA GLN A 392 21.95 2.10 -14.94
C GLN A 392 22.55 2.33 -13.55
N GLU A 393 23.88 2.21 -13.41
CA GLU A 393 24.56 2.48 -12.15
C GLU A 393 24.49 3.97 -11.79
N MET A 394 24.09 4.26 -10.56
CA MET A 394 24.22 5.55 -9.92
C MET A 394 25.14 5.40 -8.70
N LYS A 395 26.33 6.00 -8.78
CA LYS A 395 27.34 5.86 -7.73
C LYS A 395 26.91 6.56 -6.44
N PRO A 396 27.18 5.98 -5.26
CA PRO A 396 26.90 6.63 -3.98
C PRO A 396 27.72 7.91 -3.82
N GLN A 397 27.13 8.91 -3.17
CA GLN A 397 27.83 10.16 -2.91
C GLN A 397 28.85 9.99 -1.78
N ARG A 398 30.08 10.48 -1.98
CA ARG A 398 31.17 10.31 -0.99
C ARG A 398 30.96 11.13 0.29
N ASN A 399 30.43 12.35 0.16
CA ASN A 399 30.33 13.32 1.25
C ASN A 399 28.90 13.45 1.80
N THR A 400 28.28 12.34 2.19
CA THR A 400 26.98 12.37 2.87
C THR A 400 27.14 12.67 4.36
N ALA A 401 26.25 13.49 4.92
CA ALA A 401 26.23 13.75 6.36
C ALA A 401 26.01 12.45 7.15
N ASP A 402 26.79 12.24 8.22
CA ASP A 402 26.55 11.12 9.14
C ASP A 402 25.32 11.40 10.01
N LEU A 403 24.27 10.61 9.80
CA LEU A 403 22.99 10.76 10.50
C LEU A 403 22.91 9.86 11.74
N LEU A 404 23.86 8.93 11.91
CA LEU A 404 23.83 7.95 13.00
C LEU A 404 23.76 8.60 14.39
N PRO A 405 24.58 9.63 14.73
CA PRO A 405 24.49 10.30 16.03
C PRO A 405 23.11 10.94 16.26
N LYS A 406 22.54 11.53 15.21
CA LYS A 406 21.23 12.20 15.30
C LYS A 406 20.10 11.21 15.51
N LEU A 407 20.11 10.09 14.79
CA LEU A 407 19.13 9.02 14.94
C LEU A 407 19.23 8.34 16.32
N LYS A 408 20.45 8.08 16.81
CA LYS A 408 20.67 7.56 18.17
C LYS A 408 20.16 8.54 19.22
N SER A 409 20.41 9.84 19.05
CA SER A 409 19.87 10.89 19.93
C SER A 409 18.33 10.89 19.95
N MET A 410 17.67 10.68 18.80
CA MET A 410 16.21 10.55 18.74
C MET A 410 15.71 9.31 19.50
N ALA A 411 16.39 8.18 19.37
CA ALA A 411 16.05 6.95 20.09
C ALA A 411 16.28 7.05 21.61
N LEU A 412 17.33 7.75 22.04
CA LEU A 412 17.60 8.03 23.45
C LEU A 412 16.62 9.03 24.06
N ALA A 413 16.11 9.97 23.26
CA ALA A 413 15.16 10.99 23.70
C ALA A 413 13.71 10.50 23.81
N ASP A 414 13.34 9.44 23.08
CA ASP A 414 11.97 8.91 23.09
C ASP A 414 11.94 7.39 22.89
N ARG A 415 11.41 6.68 23.88
CA ARG A 415 11.22 5.23 23.85
C ARG A 415 10.39 4.78 22.64
N ALA A 416 9.43 5.57 22.18
CA ALA A 416 8.63 5.21 21.01
C ALA A 416 9.50 5.08 19.75
N VAL A 417 10.47 5.96 19.57
CA VAL A 417 11.41 5.91 18.44
C VAL A 417 12.34 4.71 18.57
N PHE A 418 12.84 4.45 19.78
CA PHE A 418 13.67 3.27 20.07
C PHE A 418 12.93 1.96 19.77
N GLU A 419 11.69 1.81 20.23
CA GLU A 419 10.88 0.61 20.00
C GLU A 419 10.50 0.45 18.52
N LYS A 420 10.19 1.56 17.82
CA LYS A 420 9.98 1.53 16.36
C LYS A 420 11.22 1.06 15.61
N GLY A 421 12.41 1.55 15.96
CA GLY A 421 13.67 1.11 15.34
C GLY A 421 13.93 -0.39 15.53
N MET A 422 13.69 -0.89 16.75
CA MET A 422 13.80 -2.33 17.04
C MET A 422 12.79 -3.18 16.25
N LYS A 423 11.51 -2.77 16.23
CA LYS A 423 10.45 -3.45 15.48
C LYS A 423 10.75 -3.42 13.97
N ALA A 424 11.23 -2.29 13.46
CA ALA A 424 11.61 -2.12 12.05
C ALA A 424 12.74 -3.08 11.67
N PHE A 425 13.83 -3.12 12.43
CA PHE A 425 14.94 -4.05 12.17
C PHE A 425 14.49 -5.52 12.17
N VAL A 426 13.75 -5.94 13.21
CA VAL A 426 13.27 -7.33 13.32
C VAL A 426 12.37 -7.68 12.13
N SER A 427 11.44 -6.78 11.77
CA SER A 427 10.54 -7.00 10.65
C SER A 427 11.28 -7.03 9.31
N TYR A 428 12.30 -6.18 9.12
CA TYR A 428 13.11 -6.14 7.92
C TYR A 428 13.86 -7.46 7.74
N VAL A 429 14.53 -7.95 8.78
CA VAL A 429 15.25 -9.24 8.73
C VAL A 429 14.30 -10.40 8.40
N GLN A 430 13.10 -10.40 8.97
CA GLN A 430 12.07 -11.41 8.66
C GLN A 430 11.54 -11.30 7.22
N ALA A 431 11.39 -10.09 6.70
CA ALA A 431 10.99 -9.87 5.31
C ALA A 431 12.10 -10.30 4.34
N TYR A 432 13.35 -9.96 4.66
CA TYR A 432 14.54 -10.35 3.91
C TYR A 432 14.67 -11.87 3.80
N ALA A 433 14.47 -12.58 4.92
CA ALA A 433 14.51 -14.04 4.97
C ALA A 433 13.40 -14.71 4.12
N LYS A 434 12.32 -13.99 3.81
CA LYS A 434 11.17 -14.47 3.04
C LYS A 434 11.16 -13.97 1.59
N HIS A 435 12.23 -13.30 1.16
CA HIS A 435 12.33 -12.79 -0.20
C HIS A 435 12.30 -13.95 -1.22
N GLU A 436 11.54 -13.82 -2.31
CA GLU A 436 11.37 -14.90 -3.30
C GLU A 436 12.70 -15.23 -4.01
N CYS A 437 13.49 -14.22 -4.34
CA CYS A 437 14.87 -14.37 -4.82
C CYS A 437 15.86 -14.75 -3.69
N ASN A 438 15.55 -15.78 -2.89
CA ASN A 438 16.32 -16.21 -1.72
C ASN A 438 17.78 -16.64 -2.04
N LEU A 439 18.10 -16.99 -3.28
CA LEU A 439 19.46 -17.28 -3.73
C LEU A 439 20.34 -16.02 -3.83
N ILE A 440 19.71 -14.86 -4.03
CA ILE A 440 20.36 -13.55 -4.08
C ILE A 440 20.32 -12.92 -2.67
N PHE A 441 19.13 -12.83 -2.09
CA PHE A 441 18.91 -12.24 -0.77
C PHE A 441 19.09 -13.27 0.34
N ARG A 442 20.34 -13.70 0.54
CA ARG A 442 20.70 -14.74 1.51
C ARG A 442 20.90 -14.16 2.90
N LEU A 443 20.01 -14.51 3.83
CA LEU A 443 20.12 -14.09 5.24
C LEU A 443 21.47 -14.43 5.88
N LYS A 444 22.13 -15.50 5.43
CA LYS A 444 23.44 -15.94 5.95
C LYS A 444 24.59 -14.98 5.61
N ASP A 445 24.48 -14.23 4.52
CA ASP A 445 25.53 -13.31 4.07
C ASP A 445 25.27 -11.87 4.56
N LEU A 446 24.10 -11.63 5.15
CA LEU A 446 23.69 -10.31 5.61
C LEU A 446 24.55 -9.85 6.79
N ASP A 447 25.23 -8.70 6.63
CA ASP A 447 25.97 -8.06 7.72
C ASP A 447 24.99 -7.40 8.70
N PHE A 448 24.67 -8.14 9.77
CA PHE A 448 23.79 -7.67 10.83
C PHE A 448 24.36 -6.47 11.61
N ALA A 449 25.68 -6.31 11.69
CA ALA A 449 26.30 -5.22 12.43
C ALA A 449 26.18 -3.90 11.66
N SER A 450 26.55 -3.89 10.38
CA SER A 450 26.30 -2.75 9.48
C SER A 450 24.80 -2.43 9.39
N LEU A 451 23.95 -3.45 9.24
CA LEU A 451 22.50 -3.25 9.21
C LEU A 451 21.98 -2.62 10.51
N ALA A 452 22.39 -3.11 11.68
CA ALA A 452 21.98 -2.55 12.96
C ALA A 452 22.44 -1.10 13.14
N ARG A 453 23.62 -0.75 12.62
CA ARG A 453 24.10 0.65 12.54
C ARG A 453 23.23 1.48 11.59
N GLY A 454 22.82 0.95 10.44
CA GLY A 454 21.90 1.62 9.51
C GLY A 454 20.48 1.86 10.06
N PHE A 455 20.02 1.02 10.99
CA PHE A 455 18.79 1.24 11.78
C PHE A 455 19.03 2.07 13.06
N ALA A 456 20.24 2.59 13.25
CA ALA A 456 20.68 3.35 14.43
C ALA A 456 20.31 2.69 15.76
N LEU A 457 20.41 1.35 15.83
CA LEU A 457 20.05 0.61 17.02
C LEU A 457 21.01 0.94 18.18
N LEU A 458 20.44 1.10 19.38
CA LEU A 458 21.21 1.30 20.61
C LEU A 458 21.79 -0.02 21.13
N ARG A 459 21.08 -1.13 20.90
CA ARG A 459 21.48 -2.50 21.25
C ARG A 459 20.92 -3.50 20.25
N MET A 460 21.52 -4.69 20.15
CA MET A 460 21.01 -5.77 19.31
C MET A 460 19.70 -6.36 19.87
N PRO A 461 18.70 -6.63 19.02
CA PRO A 461 17.45 -7.26 19.45
C PRO A 461 17.66 -8.74 19.76
N LYS A 462 16.84 -9.28 20.67
CA LYS A 462 16.81 -10.72 20.95
C LYS A 462 15.84 -11.41 19.99
N MET A 463 16.35 -12.01 18.93
CA MET A 463 15.57 -12.73 17.93
C MET A 463 16.22 -14.05 17.50
N PRO A 464 15.46 -15.03 16.99
CA PRO A 464 15.98 -16.34 16.59
C PRO A 464 17.16 -16.28 15.60
N GLU A 465 17.10 -15.36 14.64
CA GLU A 465 18.06 -15.19 13.53
C GLU A 465 19.44 -14.72 13.98
N LEU A 466 19.51 -14.10 15.17
CA LEU A 466 20.74 -13.60 15.80
C LEU A 466 21.26 -14.53 16.91
N ARG A 467 20.55 -15.62 17.22
CA ARG A 467 20.91 -16.50 18.33
C ARG A 467 22.25 -17.18 18.07
N GLY A 468 23.17 -17.07 19.04
CA GLY A 468 24.50 -17.69 18.97
C GLY A 468 25.50 -16.94 18.09
N LYS A 469 25.13 -15.83 17.48
CA LYS A 469 26.03 -14.98 16.70
C LYS A 469 26.68 -13.91 17.58
N GLN A 470 27.92 -13.55 17.27
CA GLN A 470 28.64 -12.45 17.88
C GLN A 470 28.79 -11.31 16.87
N PHE A 471 28.80 -10.06 17.34
CA PHE A 471 28.82 -8.87 16.50
C PHE A 471 29.96 -7.94 16.95
N PRO A 472 31.23 -8.26 16.66
CA PRO A 472 32.36 -7.44 17.11
C PRO A 472 32.30 -6.02 16.54
N ASP A 473 31.81 -5.85 15.31
CA ASP A 473 31.71 -4.54 14.63
C ASP A 473 30.50 -3.71 15.06
N PHE A 474 29.68 -4.20 16.00
CA PHE A 474 28.57 -3.47 16.57
C PHE A 474 28.93 -3.02 18.00
N VAL A 475 29.18 -1.71 18.16
CA VAL A 475 29.39 -1.10 19.47
C VAL A 475 28.04 -0.66 20.06
N PRO A 476 27.51 -1.34 21.09
CA PRO A 476 26.28 -0.91 21.76
C PRO A 476 26.52 0.41 22.49
N VAL A 477 25.45 1.19 22.66
CA VAL A 477 25.50 2.41 23.47
C VAL A 477 25.48 2.02 24.95
N ASP A 478 26.38 2.60 25.76
CA ASP A 478 26.47 2.38 27.21
C ASP A 478 25.36 3.10 27.99
N VAL A 479 24.12 2.78 27.65
CA VAL A 479 22.92 3.30 28.31
C VAL A 479 21.98 2.13 28.54
N ASN A 480 21.45 2.03 29.76
CA ASN A 480 20.40 1.06 30.05
C ASN A 480 19.14 1.43 29.26
N THR A 481 18.88 0.75 28.15
CA THR A 481 17.72 1.00 27.29
C THR A 481 16.36 0.82 28.00
N ASP A 482 16.33 0.15 29.16
CA ASP A 482 15.11 -0.01 29.94
C ASP A 482 14.75 1.27 30.72
N THR A 483 15.67 2.25 30.86
CA THR A 483 15.39 3.54 31.51
C THR A 483 14.89 4.62 30.54
N ILE A 484 15.02 4.43 29.23
CA ILE A 484 14.56 5.40 28.22
C ILE A 484 13.04 5.61 28.40
N PRO A 485 12.58 6.85 28.66
CA PRO A 485 11.17 7.16 28.87
C PRO A 485 10.45 7.42 27.54
N PHE A 486 9.14 7.21 27.51
CA PHE A 486 8.32 7.78 26.44
C PHE A 486 8.29 9.31 26.56
N LYS A 487 8.44 10.00 25.43
CA LYS A 487 8.28 11.46 25.40
C LYS A 487 6.85 11.89 25.76
N ASP A 488 5.86 11.06 25.44
CA ASP A 488 4.48 11.26 25.90
C ASP A 488 4.33 10.83 27.38
N LYS A 489 4.06 11.82 28.24
CA LYS A 489 3.92 11.62 29.70
C LYS A 489 2.77 10.67 30.06
N ILE A 490 1.72 10.59 29.25
CA ILE A 490 0.58 9.70 29.51
C ILE A 490 1.01 8.25 29.28
N ARG A 491 1.65 8.00 28.14
CA ARG A 491 2.19 6.68 27.78
C ARG A 491 3.25 6.21 28.76
N GLU A 492 4.11 7.11 29.23
CA GLU A 492 5.11 6.78 30.25
C GLU A 492 4.47 6.41 31.59
N LYS A 493 3.44 7.13 32.05
CA LYS A 493 2.69 6.76 33.27
C LYS A 493 2.04 5.38 33.15
N GLN A 494 1.45 5.07 32.00
CA GLN A 494 0.86 3.75 31.76
C GLN A 494 1.91 2.64 31.78
N ARG A 495 3.07 2.88 31.15
CA ARG A 495 4.21 1.96 31.17
C ARG A 495 4.72 1.72 32.59
N GLN A 496 4.91 2.77 33.39
CA GLN A 496 5.35 2.66 34.78
C GLN A 496 4.36 1.86 35.64
N LYS A 497 3.06 2.11 35.47
CA LYS A 497 2.00 1.34 36.13
C LYS A 497 2.03 -0.14 35.74
N LEU A 498 2.23 -0.45 34.46
CA LEU A 498 2.36 -1.83 33.98
C LEU A 498 3.62 -2.51 34.53
N LEU A 499 4.75 -1.79 34.59
CA LEU A 499 6.00 -2.32 35.14
C LEU A 499 5.87 -2.59 36.64
N GLU A 500 5.22 -1.68 37.38
CA GLU A 500 4.92 -1.86 38.79
C GLU A 500 3.99 -3.05 39.02
N GLN A 501 2.93 -3.19 38.21
CA GLN A 501 2.05 -4.35 38.25
C GLN A 501 2.83 -5.64 38.00
N GLN A 502 3.70 -5.69 36.99
CA GLN A 502 4.53 -6.87 36.71
C GLN A 502 5.52 -7.18 37.83
N ARG A 503 6.07 -6.16 38.49
CA ARG A 503 6.92 -6.33 39.69
C ARG A 503 6.12 -6.90 40.84
N ARG A 504 4.94 -6.35 41.14
CA ARG A 504 4.02 -6.86 42.16
C ARG A 504 3.61 -8.31 41.87
N GLU A 505 3.24 -8.62 40.63
CA GLU A 505 2.89 -9.98 40.19
C GLU A 505 4.06 -10.95 40.31
N LYS A 506 5.30 -10.52 40.02
CA LYS A 506 6.51 -11.33 40.24
C LYS A 506 6.73 -11.61 41.72
N THR A 507 6.66 -10.58 42.58
CA THR A 507 6.82 -10.72 44.03
C THR A 507 5.73 -11.61 44.63
N GLU A 508 4.48 -11.45 44.20
CA GLU A 508 3.38 -12.33 44.60
C GLU A 508 3.55 -13.76 44.08
N ASN A 509 4.04 -13.96 42.85
CA ASN A 509 4.33 -15.30 42.33
C ASN A 509 5.50 -15.96 43.07
N GLU A 510 6.51 -15.21 43.47
CA GLU A 510 7.61 -15.68 44.29
C GLU A 510 7.12 -16.05 45.70
N GLY A 511 6.29 -15.20 46.32
CA GLY A 511 5.60 -15.49 47.57
C GLY A 511 4.71 -16.74 47.48
N ARG A 512 3.90 -16.85 46.42
CA ARG A 512 3.08 -18.05 46.14
C ARG A 512 3.93 -19.27 45.82
N ARG A 513 5.08 -19.14 45.15
CA ARG A 513 6.01 -20.26 44.91
C ARG A 513 6.60 -20.76 46.23
N LYS A 514 6.94 -19.85 47.15
CA LYS A 514 7.34 -20.21 48.52
C LYS A 514 6.20 -20.90 49.27
N PHE A 515 4.96 -20.43 49.14
CA PHE A 515 3.80 -21.02 49.84
C PHE A 515 3.31 -22.36 49.23
N ILE A 516 3.40 -22.53 47.90
CA ILE A 516 2.94 -23.74 47.18
C ILE A 516 3.90 -24.91 47.35
N LYS A 517 5.17 -24.68 47.74
CA LYS A 517 6.07 -25.79 48.13
C LYS A 517 5.48 -26.67 49.25
N ASN A 518 4.45 -26.22 49.97
CA ASN A 518 3.80 -26.97 51.04
C ASN A 518 2.41 -27.56 50.70
N LYS A 519 1.96 -27.69 49.43
CA LYS A 519 0.68 -28.39 49.11
C LYS A 519 0.70 -29.32 47.89
N ALA A 520 -0.18 -30.33 47.97
CA ALA A 520 -0.31 -31.52 47.13
C ALA A 520 -0.48 -31.30 45.61
N TRP A 521 0.00 -32.30 44.86
CA TRP A 521 0.15 -32.42 43.40
C TRP A 521 -1.12 -32.11 42.58
N SER A 522 -2.32 -32.42 43.08
CA SER A 522 -3.58 -32.22 42.34
C SER A 522 -3.80 -30.75 41.93
N LYS A 523 -3.33 -29.79 42.73
CA LYS A 523 -3.41 -28.35 42.42
C LYS A 523 -2.43 -27.90 41.33
N GLN A 524 -1.36 -28.65 41.07
CA GLN A 524 -0.38 -28.31 40.03
C GLN A 524 -0.94 -28.54 38.61
N LYS A 525 -1.75 -29.59 38.40
CA LYS A 525 -2.33 -29.92 37.09
C LYS A 525 -3.31 -28.84 36.62
N ALA A 526 -4.24 -28.44 37.50
CA ALA A 526 -5.19 -27.34 37.24
C ALA A 526 -4.47 -26.01 36.94
N LYS A 527 -3.32 -25.75 37.59
CA LYS A 527 -2.52 -24.55 37.34
C LYS A 527 -1.87 -24.56 35.95
N LYS A 528 -1.41 -25.72 35.46
CA LYS A 528 -0.80 -25.86 34.13
C LYS A 528 -1.82 -25.58 33.02
N GLU A 529 -3.05 -26.07 33.16
CA GLU A 529 -4.15 -25.76 32.24
C GLU A 529 -4.55 -24.28 32.27
N LYS A 530 -4.68 -23.69 33.46
CA LYS A 530 -5.02 -22.27 33.59
C LYS A 530 -3.97 -21.38 32.90
N LYS A 531 -2.69 -21.74 33.02
CA LYS A 531 -1.58 -21.04 32.35
C LYS A 531 -1.62 -21.20 30.83
N LYS A 532 -2.05 -22.37 30.33
CA LYS A 532 -2.23 -22.63 28.90
C LYS A 532 -3.37 -21.78 28.32
N LYS A 533 -4.54 -21.77 28.98
CA LYS A 533 -5.68 -20.92 28.60
C LYS A 533 -5.34 -19.42 28.64
N MET A 534 -4.57 -18.99 29.63
CA MET A 534 -4.18 -17.58 29.76
C MET A 534 -3.17 -17.17 28.67
N ASN A 535 -2.25 -18.05 28.28
CA ASN A 535 -1.36 -17.84 27.14
C ASN A 535 -2.12 -17.82 25.81
N GLU A 536 -3.13 -18.67 25.63
CA GLU A 536 -4.01 -18.63 24.45
C GLU A 536 -4.82 -17.33 24.38
N LYS A 537 -5.31 -16.85 25.53
CA LYS A 537 -5.99 -15.54 25.61
C LYS A 537 -5.05 -14.38 25.25
N ARG A 538 -3.83 -14.37 25.80
CA ARG A 538 -2.81 -13.36 25.43
C ARG A 538 -2.47 -13.39 23.94
N LYS A 539 -2.30 -14.57 23.34
CA LYS A 539 -2.09 -14.70 21.89
C LYS A 539 -3.26 -14.18 21.06
N ARG A 540 -4.50 -14.30 21.55
CA ARG A 540 -5.69 -13.71 20.92
C ARG A 540 -5.71 -12.18 21.04
N GLU A 541 -5.32 -11.65 22.20
CA GLU A 541 -5.27 -10.20 22.46
C GLU A 541 -4.13 -9.52 21.69
N GLU A 542 -2.95 -10.13 21.59
CA GLU A 542 -1.86 -9.71 20.69
C GLU A 542 -2.28 -9.80 19.20
N GLY A 543 -3.23 -10.67 18.86
CA GLY A 543 -3.81 -10.72 17.52
C GLY A 543 -4.66 -9.50 17.16
N SER A 544 -5.11 -8.71 18.15
CA SER A 544 -5.81 -7.43 17.94
C SER A 544 -4.88 -6.25 18.20
N ASP A 545 -3.71 -6.23 17.56
CA ASP A 545 -2.84 -5.06 17.48
C ASP A 545 -3.55 -3.94 16.69
N ILE A 546 -4.58 -3.31 17.26
CA ILE A 546 -4.88 -1.93 16.91
C ILE A 546 -3.73 -1.15 17.52
N GLU A 547 -2.83 -0.64 16.68
CA GLU A 547 -1.66 0.09 17.15
C GLU A 547 -2.13 1.28 18.00
N ASP A 548 -1.43 1.60 19.08
CA ASP A 548 -1.85 2.64 20.04
C ASP A 548 -2.20 3.97 19.33
N GLU A 549 -1.51 4.29 18.24
CA GLU A 549 -1.77 5.46 17.39
C GLU A 549 -3.17 5.41 16.72
N ASP A 550 -3.60 4.23 16.25
CA ASP A 550 -4.95 4.02 15.70
C ASP A 550 -6.02 4.14 16.80
N MET A 551 -5.74 3.67 18.03
CA MET A 551 -6.67 3.80 19.16
C MET A 551 -6.78 5.24 19.68
N GLU A 552 -5.66 5.94 19.84
CA GLU A 552 -5.65 7.37 20.21
C GLU A 552 -6.39 8.20 19.16
N GLU A 553 -6.27 7.83 17.89
CA GLU A 553 -6.99 8.48 16.80
C GLU A 553 -8.49 8.23 16.86
N LEU A 554 -8.94 6.98 17.00
CA LEU A 554 -10.36 6.63 17.20
C LEU A 554 -10.97 7.41 18.38
N LEU A 555 -10.22 7.56 19.47
CA LEU A 555 -10.65 8.34 20.63
C LEU A 555 -10.75 9.85 20.32
N ASN A 556 -9.87 10.38 19.47
CA ASN A 556 -9.94 11.78 19.07
C ASN A 556 -11.06 12.05 18.05
N ASP A 557 -11.27 11.15 17.09
CA ASP A 557 -12.35 11.25 16.10
C ASP A 557 -13.71 11.16 16.79
N THR A 558 -13.86 10.22 17.73
CA THR A 558 -15.08 10.14 18.56
C THR A 558 -15.27 11.39 19.42
N ARG A 559 -14.19 12.05 19.87
CA ARG A 559 -14.26 13.33 20.60
C ARG A 559 -14.66 14.49 19.68
N LEU A 560 -14.09 14.58 18.47
CA LEU A 560 -14.45 15.58 17.46
C LEU A 560 -15.92 15.41 17.04
N LEU A 561 -16.35 14.17 16.80
CA LEU A 561 -17.74 13.85 16.46
C LEU A 561 -18.70 14.24 17.61
N LYS A 562 -18.31 14.00 18.87
CA LYS A 562 -19.08 14.45 20.04
C LYS A 562 -19.14 15.98 20.15
N LYS A 563 -18.12 16.71 19.70
CA LYS A 563 -18.14 18.18 19.66
C LYS A 563 -19.07 18.69 18.56
N LEU A 564 -19.00 18.09 17.36
CA LEU A 564 -19.89 18.42 16.24
C LEU A 564 -21.37 18.19 16.62
N LYS A 565 -21.70 17.02 17.18
CA LYS A 565 -23.06 16.70 17.67
C LYS A 565 -23.57 17.62 18.77
N LYS A 566 -22.67 18.29 19.51
CA LYS A 566 -23.00 19.27 20.54
C LYS A 566 -23.01 20.71 20.02
N GLY A 567 -22.87 20.92 18.70
CA GLY A 567 -22.78 22.24 18.08
C GLY A 567 -21.56 23.05 18.53
N LYS A 568 -20.52 22.41 19.07
CA LYS A 568 -19.32 23.10 19.60
C LYS A 568 -18.27 23.41 18.53
N ILE A 569 -18.40 22.81 17.36
CA ILE A 569 -17.54 23.04 16.19
C ILE A 569 -18.41 22.98 14.95
N THR A 570 -18.01 23.71 13.91
CA THR A 570 -18.67 23.65 12.60
C THR A 570 -18.27 22.37 11.84
N GLU A 571 -18.99 22.06 10.76
CA GLU A 571 -18.67 20.93 9.88
C GLU A 571 -17.29 21.12 9.22
N GLU A 572 -16.95 22.34 8.81
CA GLU A 572 -15.61 22.68 8.30
C GLU A 572 -14.51 22.51 9.35
N GLU A 573 -14.77 22.89 10.61
CA GLU A 573 -13.82 22.70 11.72
C GLU A 573 -13.68 21.22 12.09
N PHE A 574 -14.75 20.44 11.97
CA PHE A 574 -14.69 18.99 12.13
C PHE A 574 -13.83 18.35 11.04
N GLU A 575 -14.02 18.72 9.77
CA GLU A 575 -13.18 18.26 8.67
C GLU A 575 -11.72 18.69 8.83
N LYS A 576 -11.46 19.97 9.15
CA LYS A 576 -10.10 20.46 9.46
C LYS A 576 -9.51 19.79 10.69
N GLY A 577 -10.31 19.55 11.71
CA GLY A 577 -9.93 18.87 12.94
C GLY A 577 -9.52 17.42 12.69
N LEU A 578 -10.24 16.73 11.81
CA LEU A 578 -9.83 15.45 11.27
C LEU A 578 -8.51 15.62 10.51
N LEU A 579 -8.38 16.59 9.59
CA LEU A 579 -7.19 16.87 8.74
C LEU A 579 -5.91 17.16 9.52
N THR A 580 -5.99 17.91 10.61
CA THR A 580 -4.84 18.39 11.39
C THR A 580 -4.30 17.38 12.41
N THR A 581 -4.92 16.21 12.55
CA THR A 581 -4.53 15.15 13.51
C THR A 581 -3.07 14.66 13.40
N GLY A 582 -2.31 15.02 12.36
CA GLY A 582 -0.87 14.78 12.25
C GLY A 582 0.06 15.94 12.64
N LYS A 583 -0.44 17.19 12.74
CA LYS A 583 0.39 18.37 13.04
C LYS A 583 0.33 18.70 14.53
N ARG A 584 1.06 17.98 15.39
CA ARG A 584 1.51 18.61 16.64
C ARG A 584 2.57 19.64 16.25
N THR A 585 2.15 20.89 16.11
CA THR A 585 3.03 22.05 16.01
C THR A 585 4.09 21.96 17.09
N ILE A 586 5.35 21.83 16.65
CA ILE A 586 6.51 22.06 17.52
C ILE A 586 6.34 23.51 17.96
N LYS A 587 6.05 23.75 19.24
CA LYS A 587 6.17 25.08 19.81
C LYS A 587 7.59 25.54 19.53
N THR A 588 7.74 26.48 18.61
CA THR A 588 8.94 27.31 18.48
C THR A 588 9.10 27.98 19.85
N VAL A 589 10.05 27.48 20.62
CA VAL A 589 10.55 28.21 21.78
C VAL A 589 11.27 29.41 21.17
N ASP A 590 10.77 30.62 21.45
CA ASP A 590 11.50 31.86 21.21
C ASP A 590 12.85 31.73 21.90
N LEU A 591 13.86 31.34 21.13
CA LEU A 591 15.23 31.57 21.49
C LEU A 591 15.45 33.04 21.15
N GLY A 592 15.41 33.89 22.17
CA GLY A 592 15.90 35.25 22.07
C GLY A 592 17.36 35.20 21.62
N ILE A 593 17.57 35.30 20.33
CA ILE A 593 18.87 35.56 19.73
C ILE A 593 18.95 37.07 19.70
N SER A 594 19.57 37.61 20.75
CA SER A 594 20.07 38.97 20.75
C SER A 594 21.04 39.13 19.58
N ASP A 595 20.88 40.25 18.88
CA ASP A 595 21.69 40.69 17.76
C ASP A 595 23.18 40.56 18.08
N LEU A 596 23.86 39.69 17.34
CA LEU A 596 25.31 39.74 17.16
C LEU A 596 25.51 40.19 15.71
N GLU A 597 25.36 41.50 15.53
CA GLU A 597 25.95 42.24 14.42
C GLU A 597 27.49 42.17 14.55
N ASP A 598 28.15 42.26 13.39
CA ASP A 598 29.56 42.58 13.17
C ASP A 598 30.63 41.55 13.58
N ASP A 599 31.12 40.80 12.58
CA ASP A 599 32.54 40.79 12.19
C ASP A 599 32.81 39.78 11.06
N CYS A 600 33.18 40.30 9.88
CA CYS A 600 33.89 39.67 8.75
C CYS A 600 33.26 38.49 7.96
#